data_AF-A0A6J3CBB7-F1
#
_entry.id   AF-A0A6J3CBB7-F1
#
_cell.length_a   1.000
_cell.length_b   1.000
_cell.length_c   1.000
_cell.angle_alpha   90.00
_cell.angle_beta   90.00
_cell.angle_gamma   90.00
#
_symmetry.space_group_name_H-M   'P 1'
#
loop_
_entity.id
_entity.type
_entity.pdbx_description
1 polymer ?
#
loop_
_entity_poly.entity_id
_entity_poly.type
_entity_poly.pdbx_seq_one_letter_code
_entity_poly.pdbx_strand_id
1 'polypeptide(L)'
;MQPHKIIIIYFYITNSYISARSSHSGGHSYSSSHSYGHGTGSHGRSISAHHVYSHHGYYSYHPPSNIFFQCRYCNTPQMYPVYHGSPPTYVYKYRESGGHFGDLISGLALYNLGRISNEPHHYTSTHYTAHKKESCSLQIIDHEHFEETTFPCFMMSSFMANATAKEDPNAETFDISSSLIHVHPNVSTGSSLEVTNRQECTIWHNSTMNRENHTIPCTLLKQYADTVKSSGLPVYIWLPLLLAVVLAIYICCQCCAKKNKEDLKETAPLNQMNNMGYCSN
;
A
#
# COMPACT_ATOMS: atom_id res chain seq x y z
N MET A 1 -47.23 4.18 -0.71
CA MET A 1 -45.93 4.85 -0.90
C MET A 1 -45.44 4.46 -2.29
N GLN A 2 -45.24 5.43 -3.19
CA GLN A 2 -44.96 5.14 -4.61
C GLN A 2 -43.51 4.65 -4.80
N PRO A 3 -43.29 3.55 -5.55
CA PRO A 3 -41.96 2.92 -5.71
C PRO A 3 -40.92 3.85 -6.35
N HIS A 4 -41.33 4.87 -7.09
CA HIS A 4 -40.43 5.85 -7.70
C HIS A 4 -39.67 6.73 -6.70
N LYS A 5 -40.22 6.95 -5.49
CA LYS A 5 -39.53 7.77 -4.47
C LYS A 5 -38.38 7.03 -3.79
N ILE A 6 -38.43 5.69 -3.73
CA ILE A 6 -37.37 4.88 -3.12
C ILE A 6 -36.13 4.86 -4.03
N ILE A 7 -36.32 4.78 -5.35
CA ILE A 7 -35.23 4.78 -6.32
C ILE A 7 -34.46 6.10 -6.30
N ILE A 8 -35.16 7.24 -6.18
CA ILE A 8 -34.53 8.57 -6.12
C ILE A 8 -33.70 8.73 -4.84
N ILE A 9 -34.19 8.23 -3.69
CA ILE A 9 -33.44 8.28 -2.43
C ILE A 9 -32.19 7.39 -2.50
N TYR A 10 -32.30 6.19 -3.10
CA TYR A 10 -31.15 5.30 -3.29
C TYR A 10 -30.07 5.93 -4.19
N PHE A 11 -30.49 6.58 -5.29
CA PHE A 11 -29.57 7.28 -6.21
C PHE A 11 -28.92 8.51 -5.58
N TYR A 12 -29.64 9.21 -4.70
CA TYR A 12 -29.09 10.35 -3.95
C TYR A 12 -28.10 9.89 -2.89
N ILE A 13 -28.40 8.83 -2.13
CA ILE A 13 -27.49 8.31 -1.10
C ILE A 13 -26.20 7.76 -1.73
N THR A 14 -26.28 7.06 -2.86
CA THR A 14 -25.09 6.57 -3.57
C THR A 14 -24.27 7.70 -4.20
N ASN A 15 -24.90 8.74 -4.79
CA ASN A 15 -24.18 9.91 -5.30
C ASN A 15 -23.56 10.77 -4.18
N SER A 16 -24.24 10.94 -3.05
CA SER A 16 -23.71 11.64 -1.87
C SER A 16 -22.50 10.92 -1.29
N TYR A 17 -22.51 9.58 -1.26
CA TYR A 17 -21.37 8.78 -0.76
C TYR A 17 -20.17 8.82 -1.72
N ILE A 18 -20.41 8.95 -3.02
CA ILE A 18 -19.36 9.10 -4.04
C ILE A 18 -18.79 10.54 -4.01
N SER A 19 -19.62 11.56 -3.82
CA SER A 19 -19.17 12.96 -3.73
C SER A 19 -18.53 13.32 -2.38
N ALA A 20 -18.90 12.66 -1.29
CA ALA A 20 -18.27 12.84 0.02
C ALA A 20 -16.86 12.20 0.11
N ARG A 21 -16.47 11.35 -0.85
CA ARG A 21 -15.07 10.91 -0.99
C ARG A 21 -14.17 11.92 -1.70
N SER A 22 -14.73 12.99 -2.28
CA SER A 22 -13.97 13.99 -3.04
C SER A 22 -13.84 15.35 -2.35
N SER A 23 -14.20 15.45 -1.06
CA SER A 23 -14.17 16.73 -0.36
C SER A 23 -13.92 16.57 1.13
N HIS A 24 -12.65 16.36 1.51
CA HIS A 24 -12.08 16.77 2.80
C HIS A 24 -10.63 17.24 2.58
N SER A 25 -10.50 18.44 2.02
CA SER A 25 -9.36 19.32 2.21
C SER A 25 -9.50 19.97 3.59
N GLY A 26 -9.03 19.28 4.63
CA GLY A 26 -8.90 19.79 5.99
C GLY A 26 -7.43 19.71 6.41
N GLY A 27 -6.77 20.86 6.43
CA GLY A 27 -5.34 20.95 6.65
C GLY A 27 -4.90 20.61 8.07
N HIS A 28 -3.74 19.98 8.18
CA HIS A 28 -2.81 20.20 9.28
C HIS A 28 -1.44 20.50 8.70
N SER A 29 -1.13 21.79 8.71
CA SER A 29 0.20 22.34 8.51
C SER A 29 1.10 21.87 9.65
N TYR A 30 1.95 20.88 9.40
CA TYR A 30 3.14 20.71 10.21
C TYR A 30 4.15 21.75 9.76
N SER A 31 4.20 22.81 10.56
CA SER A 31 5.35 23.71 10.65
C SER A 31 6.55 22.88 11.10
N SER A 32 7.54 22.71 10.22
CA SER A 32 8.92 22.51 10.66
C SER A 32 9.78 23.56 9.98
N SER A 33 10.33 24.38 10.86
CA SER A 33 11.09 25.61 10.69
C SER A 33 12.40 25.47 9.92
N HIS A 34 12.75 26.57 9.26
CA HIS A 34 13.99 26.91 8.58
C HIS A 34 15.26 26.84 9.46
N SER A 35 16.41 26.56 8.81
CA SER A 35 17.67 27.37 8.78
C SER A 35 18.89 26.47 8.54
N TYR A 36 19.97 26.80 7.83
CA TYR A 36 20.39 27.80 6.83
C TYR A 36 21.71 27.24 6.27
N GLY A 37 22.03 27.48 5.00
CA GLY A 37 23.33 27.15 4.43
C GLY A 37 23.48 27.70 3.02
N HIS A 38 24.01 28.93 2.94
CA HIS A 38 24.22 29.69 1.71
C HIS A 38 25.07 28.95 0.67
N GLY A 39 24.58 28.89 -0.57
CA GLY A 39 25.35 28.53 -1.76
C GLY A 39 24.88 29.38 -2.94
N THR A 40 25.56 30.50 -3.16
CA THR A 40 25.46 31.32 -4.36
C THR A 40 26.02 30.54 -5.55
N GLY A 41 25.23 30.29 -6.60
CA GLY A 41 25.81 29.84 -7.87
C GLY A 41 24.87 29.12 -8.82
N SER A 42 24.63 29.80 -9.95
CA SER A 42 24.36 29.25 -11.27
C SER A 42 22.97 28.71 -11.63
N HIS A 43 22.49 29.30 -12.71
CA HIS A 43 21.28 29.00 -13.45
C HIS A 43 21.18 27.52 -13.86
N GLY A 44 20.23 26.80 -13.28
CA GLY A 44 19.70 25.55 -13.80
C GLY A 44 18.19 25.65 -13.84
N ARG A 45 17.59 25.52 -15.04
CA ARG A 45 16.14 25.42 -15.21
C ARG A 45 15.63 24.22 -14.41
N SER A 46 15.09 24.46 -13.22
CA SER A 46 14.36 23.46 -12.46
C SER A 46 13.06 23.18 -13.20
N ILE A 47 13.05 22.09 -13.97
CA ILE A 47 11.80 21.45 -14.37
C ILE A 47 11.15 21.02 -13.06
N SER A 48 10.18 21.82 -12.61
CA SER A 48 9.32 21.53 -11.48
C SER A 48 8.48 20.30 -11.86
N ALA A 49 9.08 19.12 -11.75
CA ALA A 49 8.39 17.86 -11.88
C ALA A 49 7.38 17.84 -10.74
N HIS A 50 6.11 18.09 -11.08
CA HIS A 50 5.01 17.78 -10.18
C HIS A 50 5.18 16.32 -9.77
N HIS A 51 5.53 16.10 -8.50
CA HIS A 51 5.57 14.76 -7.92
C HIS A 51 4.14 14.21 -7.98
N VAL A 52 3.82 13.55 -9.09
CA VAL A 52 2.64 12.71 -9.18
C VAL A 52 2.97 11.51 -8.30
N TYR A 53 2.60 11.61 -7.03
CA TYR A 53 2.43 10.45 -6.18
C TYR A 53 1.36 9.61 -6.86
N SER A 54 1.78 8.61 -7.63
CA SER A 54 0.92 7.52 -8.05
C SER A 54 0.35 6.92 -6.76
N HIS A 55 -0.85 7.35 -6.42
CA HIS A 55 -1.51 6.99 -5.17
C HIS A 55 -1.88 5.52 -5.27
N HIS A 56 -1.09 4.64 -4.65
CA HIS A 56 -1.44 3.23 -4.50
C HIS A 56 -2.55 3.15 -3.45
N GLY A 57 -3.81 3.03 -3.90
CA GLY A 57 -4.98 3.05 -3.03
C GLY A 57 -5.08 1.86 -2.06
N TYR A 58 -4.26 0.82 -2.27
CA TYR A 58 -4.35 -0.46 -1.58
C TYR A 58 -3.26 -0.71 -0.54
N TYR A 59 -2.29 0.19 -0.40
CA TYR A 59 -1.16 0.00 0.51
C TYR A 59 -0.77 1.30 1.22
N SER A 60 -0.34 1.18 2.47
CA SER A 60 0.22 2.28 3.26
C SER A 60 1.55 1.85 3.85
N TYR A 61 2.47 2.80 3.84
CA TYR A 61 3.78 2.61 4.42
C TYR A 61 3.83 3.25 5.80
N HIS A 62 4.11 2.43 6.82
CA HIS A 62 4.20 2.87 8.21
C HIS A 62 5.55 2.40 8.79
N PRO A 63 6.64 3.12 8.49
CA PRO A 63 7.96 2.73 8.95
C PRO A 63 8.08 2.88 10.47
N PRO A 64 8.66 1.90 11.19
CA PRO A 64 9.11 2.12 12.56
C PRO A 64 10.33 3.06 12.57
N SER A 65 10.68 3.60 13.74
CA SER A 65 11.90 4.40 13.88
C SER A 65 13.14 3.62 13.43
N ASN A 66 13.24 2.36 13.87
CA ASN A 66 14.31 1.42 13.54
C ASN A 66 13.78 -0.01 13.50
N ILE A 67 14.48 -0.88 12.77
CA ILE A 67 14.25 -2.33 12.80
C ILE A 67 15.39 -2.97 13.59
N PHE A 68 15.05 -3.59 14.71
CA PHE A 68 15.99 -4.45 15.44
C PHE A 68 15.75 -5.89 15.01
N PHE A 69 16.81 -6.52 14.49
CA PHE A 69 16.73 -7.88 14.00
C PHE A 69 17.87 -8.72 14.56
N GLN A 70 17.53 -9.90 15.07
CA GLN A 70 18.49 -10.84 15.61
C GLN A 70 18.82 -11.88 14.53
N CYS A 71 20.03 -11.78 13.96
CA CYS A 71 20.48 -12.76 12.98
C CYS A 71 20.74 -14.13 13.63
N ARG A 72 20.63 -15.20 12.83
CA ARG A 72 20.77 -16.60 13.30
C ARG A 72 22.07 -16.86 14.05
N TYR A 73 23.15 -16.22 13.62
CA TYR A 73 24.50 -16.37 14.18
C TYR A 73 24.92 -15.18 15.06
N CYS A 74 23.99 -14.26 15.35
CA CYS A 74 24.26 -13.07 16.13
C CYS A 74 23.87 -13.29 17.60
N ASN A 75 24.79 -12.96 18.51
CA ASN A 75 24.51 -12.99 19.94
C ASN A 75 23.63 -11.83 20.41
N THR A 76 23.59 -10.74 19.64
CA THR A 76 22.85 -9.52 19.97
C THR A 76 22.01 -9.07 18.78
N PRO A 77 20.80 -8.50 19.00
CA PRO A 77 20.04 -7.84 17.96
C PRO A 77 20.84 -6.70 17.32
N GLN A 78 20.80 -6.61 16.00
CA GLN A 78 21.40 -5.53 15.23
C GLN A 78 20.33 -4.53 14.79
N MET A 79 20.71 -3.25 14.74
CA MET A 79 19.86 -2.17 14.28
C MET A 79 20.04 -1.99 12.78
N TYR A 80 18.93 -1.97 12.05
CA TYR A 80 18.91 -1.78 10.60
C TYR A 80 18.19 -0.49 10.22
N PRO A 81 18.70 0.22 9.18
CA PRO A 81 18.19 1.51 8.76
C PRO A 81 16.83 1.39 8.08
N VAL A 82 15.92 2.33 8.36
CA VAL A 82 14.57 2.35 7.78
C VAL A 82 14.41 3.60 6.92
N TYR A 83 13.80 3.45 5.75
CA TYR A 83 13.45 4.58 4.90
C TYR A 83 12.23 5.29 5.48
N HIS A 84 12.29 6.61 5.68
CA HIS A 84 11.17 7.35 6.30
C HIS A 84 10.34 8.16 5.30
N GLY A 85 10.79 8.23 4.04
CA GLY A 85 10.04 8.88 2.96
C GLY A 85 8.91 8.00 2.43
N SER A 86 8.06 8.56 1.56
CA SER A 86 7.11 7.76 0.78
C SER A 86 7.88 6.84 -0.17
N PRO A 87 7.68 5.52 -0.12
CA PRO A 87 8.33 4.59 -1.03
C PRO A 87 7.97 4.88 -2.49
N PRO A 88 8.89 4.64 -3.43
CA PRO A 88 8.61 4.67 -4.86
C PRO A 88 7.55 3.63 -5.28
N THR A 89 6.95 3.85 -6.45
CA THR A 89 5.84 3.04 -6.97
C THR A 89 6.19 1.57 -7.18
N TYR A 90 7.44 1.27 -7.55
CA TYR A 90 7.87 -0.11 -7.79
C TYR A 90 7.81 -0.98 -6.52
N VAL A 91 8.01 -0.40 -5.34
CA VAL A 91 7.88 -1.11 -4.04
C VAL A 91 6.48 -1.70 -3.89
N TYR A 92 5.47 -0.89 -4.20
CA TYR A 92 4.07 -1.31 -4.16
C TYR A 92 3.73 -2.28 -5.28
N LYS A 93 4.24 -2.08 -6.50
CA LYS A 93 4.00 -3.01 -7.62
C LYS A 93 4.50 -4.44 -7.33
N TYR A 94 5.65 -4.58 -6.68
CA TYR A 94 6.15 -5.90 -6.29
C TYR A 94 5.27 -6.55 -5.22
N ARG A 95 4.81 -5.79 -4.23
CA ARG A 95 3.86 -6.27 -3.22
C ARG A 95 2.50 -6.64 -3.84
N GLU A 96 1.98 -5.79 -4.71
CA GLU A 96 0.71 -5.95 -5.44
C GLU A 96 0.72 -7.14 -6.40
N SER A 97 1.88 -7.51 -6.93
CA SER A 97 2.00 -8.65 -7.85
C SER A 97 1.47 -9.94 -7.24
N GLY A 98 1.44 -10.04 -5.90
CA GLY A 98 0.95 -11.21 -5.18
C GLY A 98 1.72 -12.48 -5.51
N GLY A 99 2.85 -12.37 -6.20
CA GLY A 99 3.67 -13.50 -6.60
C GLY A 99 4.48 -14.03 -5.43
N HIS A 100 5.03 -15.22 -5.61
CA HIS A 100 5.71 -15.97 -4.55
C HIS A 100 6.80 -15.17 -3.82
N PHE A 101 7.54 -14.35 -4.55
CA PHE A 101 8.62 -13.49 -4.04
C PHE A 101 8.21 -12.03 -3.81
N GLY A 102 6.95 -11.65 -4.05
CA GLY A 102 6.53 -10.26 -4.07
C GLY A 102 6.86 -9.53 -2.76
N ASP A 103 6.68 -10.21 -1.63
CA ASP A 103 7.02 -9.71 -0.31
C ASP A 103 8.52 -9.51 -0.13
N LEU A 104 9.33 -10.51 -0.51
CA LEU A 104 10.77 -10.44 -0.34
C LEU A 104 11.42 -9.39 -1.24
N ILE A 105 10.96 -9.24 -2.48
CA ILE A 105 11.45 -8.20 -3.40
C ILE A 105 11.02 -6.81 -2.91
N SER A 106 9.78 -6.66 -2.43
CA SER A 106 9.32 -5.40 -1.83
C SER A 106 10.12 -5.04 -0.58
N GLY A 107 10.40 -6.02 0.27
CA GLY A 107 11.27 -5.89 1.43
C GLY A 107 12.71 -5.54 1.07
N LEU A 108 13.27 -6.15 0.03
CA LEU A 108 14.60 -5.85 -0.50
C LEU A 108 14.69 -4.40 -0.98
N ALA A 109 13.69 -3.93 -1.73
CA ALA A 109 13.62 -2.55 -2.18
C ALA A 109 13.63 -1.56 -1.00
N LEU A 110 12.82 -1.81 0.03
CA LEU A 110 12.76 -0.98 1.24
C LEU A 110 14.06 -1.03 2.05
N TYR A 111 14.67 -2.20 2.15
CA TYR A 111 15.98 -2.37 2.77
C TYR A 111 17.04 -1.53 2.06
N ASN A 112 17.08 -1.59 0.72
CA ASN A 112 17.99 -0.82 -0.11
C ASN A 112 17.77 0.70 0.08
N LEU A 113 16.52 1.16 0.04
CA LEU A 113 16.16 2.55 0.30
C LEU A 113 16.58 3.00 1.71
N GLY A 114 16.37 2.16 2.72
CA GLY A 114 16.76 2.43 4.09
C GLY A 114 18.27 2.64 4.21
N ARG A 115 19.06 1.74 3.63
CA ARG A 115 20.52 1.85 3.60
C ARG A 115 21.00 3.13 2.92
N ILE A 116 20.49 3.42 1.72
CA ILE A 116 20.87 4.62 0.96
C ILE A 116 20.53 5.90 1.74
N SER A 117 19.36 5.95 2.39
CA SER A 117 18.94 7.14 3.14
C SER A 117 19.75 7.43 4.41
N ASN A 118 20.49 6.44 4.92
CA ASN A 118 21.24 6.56 6.17
C ASN A 118 22.76 6.68 5.97
N GLU A 119 23.26 6.73 4.73
CA GLU A 119 24.69 6.93 4.45
C GLU A 119 25.02 8.44 4.35
N PRO A 120 25.77 9.03 5.31
CA PRO A 120 25.90 10.48 5.43
C PRO A 120 26.89 11.14 4.44
N HIS A 121 27.63 10.36 3.63
CA HIS A 121 28.80 10.89 2.89
C HIS A 121 28.93 10.53 1.40
N HIS A 122 27.96 9.87 0.77
CA HIS A 122 28.00 9.60 -0.66
C HIS A 122 26.70 9.99 -1.38
N TYR A 123 26.59 11.28 -1.69
CA TYR A 123 25.58 11.86 -2.60
C TYR A 123 25.59 11.28 -4.03
N THR A 124 26.43 10.29 -4.31
CA THR A 124 26.55 9.61 -5.61
C THR A 124 25.80 8.28 -5.71
N SER A 125 25.22 7.73 -4.62
CA SER A 125 24.66 6.36 -4.63
C SER A 125 23.15 6.23 -4.89
N THR A 126 22.41 7.34 -4.98
CA THR A 126 20.98 7.31 -5.36
C THR A 126 20.77 6.99 -6.84
N HIS A 127 21.83 7.15 -7.63
CA HIS A 127 21.83 6.95 -9.06
C HIS A 127 22.43 5.60 -9.39
N TYR A 128 21.64 4.74 -10.03
CA TYR A 128 22.10 3.47 -10.58
C TYR A 128 22.28 3.60 -12.08
N THR A 129 23.45 3.22 -12.58
CA THR A 129 23.76 3.18 -14.00
C THR A 129 23.62 1.74 -14.48
N ALA A 130 22.52 1.44 -15.17
CA ALA A 130 22.23 0.07 -15.59
C ALA A 130 23.00 -0.30 -16.86
N HIS A 131 23.70 -1.43 -16.85
CA HIS A 131 24.27 -1.99 -18.07
C HIS A 131 23.27 -2.92 -18.77
N LYS A 132 23.24 -2.88 -20.11
CA LYS A 132 22.29 -3.64 -20.95
C LYS A 132 22.34 -5.17 -20.79
N LYS A 133 23.38 -5.71 -20.13
CA LYS A 133 23.60 -7.16 -19.94
C LYS A 133 23.60 -7.59 -18.48
N GLU A 134 23.30 -6.68 -17.55
CA GLU A 134 23.22 -7.03 -16.14
C GLU A 134 21.92 -7.78 -15.86
N SER A 135 22.06 -8.88 -15.14
CA SER A 135 20.93 -9.62 -14.60
C SER A 135 21.12 -9.79 -13.10
N CYS A 136 20.07 -9.47 -12.35
CA CYS A 136 20.05 -9.64 -10.92
C CYS A 136 18.97 -10.61 -10.51
N SER A 137 19.28 -11.41 -9.50
CA SER A 137 18.35 -12.41 -8.98
C SER A 137 18.42 -12.53 -7.47
N LEU A 138 17.28 -12.93 -6.91
CA LEU A 138 17.09 -13.24 -5.50
C LEU A 138 16.91 -14.74 -5.42
N GLN A 139 17.82 -15.40 -4.70
CA GLN A 139 17.76 -16.82 -4.44
C GLN A 139 17.36 -17.06 -2.98
N ILE A 140 16.48 -18.03 -2.77
CA ILE A 140 16.10 -18.50 -1.45
C ILE A 140 16.73 -19.86 -1.29
N ILE A 141 17.62 -19.95 -0.31
CA ILE A 141 18.36 -21.17 -0.02
C ILE A 141 17.77 -21.77 1.26
N ASP A 142 17.18 -22.95 1.12
CA ASP A 142 16.83 -23.86 2.20
C ASP A 142 17.59 -25.18 2.03
N HIS A 143 17.69 -25.98 3.09
CA HIS A 143 18.46 -27.23 3.11
C HIS A 143 18.05 -28.23 2.02
N GLU A 144 16.81 -28.17 1.54
CA GLU A 144 16.24 -29.09 0.55
C GLU A 144 15.62 -28.39 -0.66
N HIS A 145 15.56 -27.05 -0.65
CA HIS A 145 14.79 -26.28 -1.62
C HIS A 145 15.57 -25.07 -2.10
N PHE A 146 15.61 -24.92 -3.41
CA PHE A 146 16.27 -23.81 -4.09
C PHE A 146 15.27 -23.16 -5.04
N GLU A 147 15.04 -21.87 -4.83
CA GLU A 147 14.25 -21.09 -5.76
C GLU A 147 14.96 -19.77 -6.09
N GLU A 148 14.74 -19.30 -7.32
CA GLU A 148 15.35 -18.08 -7.84
C GLU A 148 14.32 -17.24 -8.59
N THR A 149 14.36 -15.93 -8.38
CA THR A 149 13.58 -14.96 -9.13
C THR A 149 14.46 -13.82 -9.63
N THR A 150 14.19 -13.32 -10.83
CA THR A 150 14.95 -12.20 -11.41
C THR A 150 14.28 -10.87 -11.11
N PHE A 151 15.10 -9.84 -10.91
CA PHE A 151 14.62 -8.49 -10.66
C PHE A 151 15.60 -7.44 -11.22
N PRO A 152 15.13 -6.21 -11.50
CA PRO A 152 15.99 -5.10 -11.89
C PRO A 152 17.13 -4.79 -10.91
N CYS A 153 18.36 -4.74 -11.41
CA CYS A 153 19.56 -4.55 -10.58
C CYS A 153 19.61 -3.25 -9.76
N PHE A 154 18.89 -2.20 -10.16
CA PHE A 154 18.83 -0.98 -9.36
C PHE A 154 18.30 -1.22 -7.93
N MET A 155 17.54 -2.28 -7.69
CA MET A 155 17.04 -2.64 -6.35
C MET A 155 18.11 -3.13 -5.37
N MET A 156 19.35 -3.37 -5.85
CA MET A 156 20.48 -3.71 -5.00
C MET A 156 21.63 -2.69 -5.08
N SER A 157 21.35 -1.47 -5.53
CA SER A 157 22.38 -0.45 -5.71
C SER A 157 23.23 -0.18 -4.45
N SER A 158 22.66 -0.24 -3.24
CA SER A 158 23.42 -0.04 -1.98
C SER A 158 24.45 -1.14 -1.69
N PHE A 159 24.37 -2.26 -2.39
CA PHE A 159 25.37 -3.33 -2.32
C PHE A 159 26.48 -3.12 -3.35
N MET A 160 26.19 -2.39 -4.42
CA MET A 160 27.07 -2.21 -5.58
C MET A 160 27.93 -0.94 -5.52
N ALA A 161 27.81 -0.12 -4.47
CA ALA A 161 28.43 1.21 -4.36
C ALA A 161 29.97 1.25 -4.50
N ASN A 162 30.66 0.10 -4.48
CA ASN A 162 32.11 -0.01 -4.66
C ASN A 162 32.53 -0.66 -5.99
N ALA A 163 31.59 -1.07 -6.84
CA ALA A 163 31.94 -1.54 -8.17
C ALA A 163 32.43 -0.32 -8.96
N THR A 164 33.71 -0.28 -9.29
CA THR A 164 34.35 0.71 -10.16
C THR A 164 33.73 0.64 -11.55
N ALA A 165 32.50 1.12 -11.70
CA ALA A 165 31.84 1.25 -12.97
C ALA A 165 32.55 2.36 -13.73
N LYS A 166 33.35 1.98 -14.71
CA LYS A 166 33.74 2.92 -15.76
C LYS A 166 32.44 3.45 -16.35
N GLU A 167 32.17 4.73 -16.18
CA GLU A 167 30.99 5.40 -16.73
C GLU A 167 30.89 5.06 -18.21
N ASP A 168 29.91 4.23 -18.57
CA ASP A 168 29.53 4.05 -19.97
C ASP A 168 28.70 5.29 -20.34
N PRO A 169 29.17 6.15 -21.27
CA PRO A 169 28.45 7.36 -21.65
C PRO A 169 27.08 7.08 -22.29
N ASN A 170 26.78 5.81 -22.63
CA ASN A 170 25.49 5.39 -23.16
C ASN A 170 24.57 4.72 -22.12
N ALA A 171 25.00 4.60 -20.87
CA ALA A 171 24.20 3.94 -19.85
C ALA A 171 23.16 4.90 -19.25
N GLU A 172 21.94 4.38 -19.09
CA GLU A 172 20.83 5.14 -18.53
C GLU A 172 21.00 5.23 -17.00
N THR A 173 20.90 6.45 -16.49
CA THR A 173 21.03 6.72 -15.05
C THR A 173 19.63 6.80 -14.43
N PHE A 174 19.35 5.95 -13.45
CA PHE A 174 18.07 5.88 -12.76
C PHE A 174 18.20 6.47 -11.36
N ASP A 175 17.35 7.45 -11.03
CA ASP A 175 17.11 7.82 -9.63
C ASP A 175 16.19 6.78 -8.99
N ILE A 176 16.73 6.01 -8.05
CA ILE A 176 16.07 4.87 -7.40
C ILE A 176 14.94 5.32 -6.47
N SER A 177 14.95 6.59 -6.05
CA SER A 177 13.87 7.21 -5.29
C SER A 177 12.74 7.72 -6.17
N SER A 178 12.92 7.73 -7.49
CA SER A 178 11.94 8.23 -8.45
C SER A 178 10.69 7.35 -8.53
N SER A 179 9.52 7.99 -8.45
CA SER A 179 8.23 7.34 -8.68
C SER A 179 7.99 6.96 -10.15
N LEU A 180 8.83 7.44 -11.07
CA LEU A 180 8.72 7.21 -12.51
C LEU A 180 9.26 5.85 -12.97
N ILE A 181 9.85 5.05 -12.08
CA ILE A 181 10.36 3.74 -12.46
C ILE A 181 9.19 2.79 -12.73
N HIS A 182 8.98 2.47 -14.00
CA HIS A 182 7.99 1.50 -14.46
C HIS A 182 8.58 0.10 -14.43
N VAL A 183 8.29 -0.66 -13.38
CA VAL A 183 8.65 -2.09 -13.32
C VAL A 183 7.46 -2.96 -13.68
N HIS A 184 7.73 -4.01 -14.47
CA HIS A 184 6.84 -5.13 -14.69
C HIS A 184 7.34 -6.30 -13.82
N PRO A 185 6.69 -6.59 -12.68
CA PRO A 185 7.12 -7.66 -11.80
C PRO A 185 6.99 -9.00 -12.54
N ASN A 186 8.12 -9.62 -12.87
CA ASN A 186 8.17 -10.98 -13.39
C ASN A 186 8.26 -11.98 -12.22
N VAL A 187 7.22 -12.01 -11.40
CA VAL A 187 7.15 -12.92 -10.24
C VAL A 187 6.28 -14.10 -10.62
N SER A 188 6.73 -15.31 -10.30
CA SER A 188 5.92 -16.52 -10.48
C SER A 188 4.59 -16.38 -9.74
N THR A 189 3.50 -16.70 -10.42
CA THR A 189 2.17 -16.77 -9.83
C THR A 189 2.15 -17.90 -8.81
N GLY A 190 1.98 -17.57 -7.53
CA GLY A 190 1.97 -18.54 -6.43
C GLY A 190 1.51 -17.87 -5.15
N SER A 191 1.19 -18.67 -4.12
CA SER A 191 0.92 -18.12 -2.79
C SER A 191 2.15 -17.39 -2.25
N SER A 192 1.92 -16.35 -1.43
CA SER A 192 2.99 -15.67 -0.68
C SER A 192 3.83 -16.72 0.05
N LEU A 193 5.15 -16.62 -0.10
CA LEU A 193 6.10 -17.50 0.55
C LEU A 193 6.02 -17.33 2.07
N GLU A 194 5.83 -18.44 2.78
CA GLU A 194 6.00 -18.50 4.22
C GLU A 194 7.49 -18.58 4.54
N VAL A 195 8.04 -17.47 5.04
CA VAL A 195 9.48 -17.35 5.31
C VAL A 195 9.81 -17.91 6.68
N THR A 196 10.73 -18.86 6.76
CA THR A 196 11.21 -19.41 8.03
C THR A 196 12.52 -18.76 8.48
N ASN A 197 12.82 -18.82 9.78
CA ASN A 197 14.08 -18.31 10.35
C ASN A 197 15.34 -19.03 9.85
N ARG A 198 15.20 -20.13 9.09
CA ARG A 198 16.32 -20.91 8.56
C ARG A 198 16.69 -20.51 7.13
N GLN A 199 15.81 -19.81 6.43
CA GLN A 199 16.00 -19.43 5.04
C GLN A 199 16.92 -18.22 4.90
N GLU A 200 17.86 -18.33 3.98
CA GLU A 200 18.79 -17.26 3.61
C GLU A 200 18.46 -16.75 2.21
N CYS A 201 18.36 -15.44 2.08
CA CYS A 201 18.07 -14.75 0.83
C CYS A 201 19.40 -14.27 0.26
N THR A 202 19.88 -14.92 -0.78
CA THR A 202 21.13 -14.57 -1.44
C THR A 202 20.82 -13.77 -2.70
N ILE A 203 21.32 -12.56 -2.74
CA ILE A 203 21.23 -11.66 -3.87
C ILE A 203 22.42 -11.92 -4.77
N TRP A 204 22.16 -12.12 -6.05
CA TRP A 204 23.18 -12.31 -7.07
C TRP A 204 23.19 -11.17 -8.07
N HIS A 205 24.38 -10.65 -8.30
CA HIS A 205 24.67 -9.76 -9.41
C HIS A 205 25.53 -10.51 -10.43
N ASN A 206 24.95 -10.84 -11.58
CA ASN A 206 25.70 -11.43 -12.69
C ASN A 206 26.26 -10.33 -13.59
N SER A 207 27.34 -9.69 -13.13
CA SER A 207 28.16 -8.83 -13.98
C SER A 207 29.18 -9.68 -14.71
N THR A 208 29.52 -9.31 -15.94
CA THR A 208 30.28 -10.11 -16.92
C THR A 208 31.67 -10.59 -16.48
N MET A 209 32.18 -10.22 -15.30
CA MET A 209 33.49 -10.69 -14.80
C MET A 209 33.58 -11.00 -13.30
N ASN A 210 32.73 -10.45 -12.43
CA ASN A 210 32.79 -10.69 -10.98
C ASN A 210 31.41 -11.11 -10.47
N ARG A 211 31.34 -12.32 -9.90
CA ARG A 211 30.14 -12.78 -9.19
C ARG A 211 30.18 -12.18 -7.79
N GLU A 212 29.39 -11.15 -7.58
CA GLU A 212 29.15 -10.59 -6.25
C GLU A 212 27.85 -11.19 -5.70
N ASN A 213 27.93 -11.71 -4.47
CA ASN A 213 26.76 -12.20 -3.76
C ASN A 213 26.64 -11.54 -2.39
N HIS A 214 25.40 -11.26 -2.01
CA HIS A 214 25.08 -10.70 -0.70
C HIS A 214 23.99 -11.52 -0.04
N THR A 215 24.31 -12.11 1.10
CA THR A 215 23.36 -12.91 1.87
C THR A 215 22.68 -12.03 2.92
N ILE A 216 21.35 -12.06 2.92
CA ILE A 216 20.49 -11.35 3.87
C ILE A 216 19.51 -12.36 4.45
N PRO A 217 19.20 -12.31 5.76
CA PRO A 217 18.14 -13.14 6.31
C PRO A 217 16.80 -12.85 5.61
N CYS A 218 16.12 -13.87 5.07
CA CYS A 218 14.84 -13.66 4.40
C CYS A 218 13.79 -13.06 5.35
N THR A 219 13.84 -13.41 6.63
CA THR A 219 12.95 -12.89 7.67
C THR A 219 13.15 -11.40 7.92
N LEU A 220 14.37 -10.87 7.74
CA LEU A 220 14.62 -9.44 7.77
C LEU A 220 13.91 -8.76 6.60
N LEU A 221 14.08 -9.27 5.37
CA LEU A 221 13.39 -8.72 4.20
C LEU A 221 11.87 -8.76 4.36
N LYS A 222 11.33 -9.86 4.90
CA LYS A 222 9.91 -9.97 5.23
C LYS A 222 9.47 -8.90 6.24
N GLN A 223 10.26 -8.65 7.29
CA GLN A 223 9.98 -7.60 8.27
C GLN A 223 9.94 -6.20 7.64
N TYR A 224 10.83 -5.91 6.67
CA TYR A 224 10.73 -4.68 5.88
C TYR A 224 9.44 -4.65 5.05
N ALA A 225 9.09 -5.74 4.37
CA ALA A 225 7.87 -5.80 3.56
C ALA A 225 6.60 -5.58 4.38
N ASP A 226 6.58 -6.02 5.64
CA ASP A 226 5.42 -5.89 6.54
C ASP A 226 5.22 -4.46 7.07
N THR A 227 6.17 -3.56 6.84
CA THR A 227 5.95 -2.10 7.02
C THR A 227 5.03 -1.52 5.95
N VAL A 228 4.83 -2.23 4.82
CA VAL A 228 3.85 -1.93 3.78
C VAL A 228 2.59 -2.77 4.05
N LYS A 229 1.60 -2.13 4.64
CA LYS A 229 0.32 -2.76 5.01
C LYS A 229 -0.72 -2.53 3.93
N SER A 230 -1.49 -3.55 3.62
CA SER A 230 -2.67 -3.37 2.78
C SER A 230 -3.62 -2.37 3.44
N SER A 231 -3.84 -1.24 2.77
CA SER A 231 -4.74 -0.18 3.18
C SER A 231 -6.07 -0.37 2.50
N GLY A 232 -7.12 -0.24 3.29
CA GLY A 232 -8.44 -0.66 2.87
C GLY A 232 -8.74 -2.02 3.45
N LEU A 233 -9.76 -2.07 4.28
CA LEU A 233 -10.44 -3.31 4.49
C LEU A 233 -11.03 -3.73 3.12
N PRO A 234 -10.90 -5.02 2.75
CA PRO A 234 -11.34 -5.50 1.45
C PRO A 234 -12.79 -5.12 1.16
N VAL A 235 -13.08 -4.74 -0.08
CA VAL A 235 -14.43 -4.37 -0.53
C VAL A 235 -15.45 -5.48 -0.18
N TYR A 236 -15.03 -6.75 -0.21
CA TYR A 236 -15.85 -7.89 0.15
C TYR A 236 -16.23 -7.96 1.64
N ILE A 237 -15.56 -7.25 2.55
CA ILE A 237 -15.94 -7.18 3.96
C ILE A 237 -17.01 -6.10 4.17
N TRP A 238 -16.94 -4.99 3.44
CA TRP A 238 -17.78 -3.80 3.69
C TRP A 238 -19.07 -3.88 2.91
N LEU A 239 -19.01 -4.47 1.71
CA LEU A 239 -20.18 -4.60 0.85
C LEU A 239 -21.29 -5.42 1.52
N PRO A 240 -21.04 -6.61 2.12
CA PRO A 240 -22.07 -7.36 2.83
C PRO A 240 -22.55 -6.64 4.10
N LEU A 241 -21.65 -5.99 4.84
CA LEU A 241 -22.01 -5.23 6.04
C LEU A 241 -22.94 -4.07 5.70
N LEU A 242 -22.60 -3.29 4.67
CA LEU A 242 -23.42 -2.18 4.20
C LEU A 242 -24.76 -2.68 3.67
N LEU A 243 -24.78 -3.78 2.91
CA LEU A 243 -26.00 -4.40 2.42
C LEU A 243 -26.90 -4.89 3.57
N ALA A 244 -26.32 -5.52 4.60
CA ALA A 244 -27.04 -5.95 5.80
C ALA A 244 -27.64 -4.75 6.57
N VAL A 245 -26.88 -3.67 6.74
CA VAL A 245 -27.36 -2.45 7.39
C VAL A 245 -28.53 -1.83 6.62
N VAL A 246 -28.44 -1.77 5.28
CA VAL A 246 -29.52 -1.22 4.46
C VAL A 246 -30.78 -2.09 4.51
N LEU A 247 -30.63 -3.42 4.48
CA LEU A 247 -31.75 -4.35 4.66
C LEU A 247 -32.40 -4.21 6.05
N ALA A 248 -31.60 -4.07 7.11
CA ALA A 248 -32.11 -3.87 8.47
C ALA A 248 -32.90 -2.57 8.60
N ILE A 249 -32.37 -1.46 8.04
CA ILE A 249 -33.07 -0.17 8.00
C ILE A 249 -34.38 -0.30 7.21
N TYR A 250 -34.36 -0.98 6.06
CA TYR A 250 -35.55 -1.19 5.24
C TYR A 250 -36.64 -1.97 5.99
N ILE A 251 -36.28 -3.07 6.66
CA ILE A 251 -37.22 -3.89 7.46
C ILE A 251 -37.76 -3.06 8.64
N CYS A 252 -36.90 -2.34 9.36
CA CYS A 252 -37.30 -1.47 10.46
C CYS A 252 -38.31 -0.40 10.01
N CYS A 253 -38.06 0.26 8.88
CA CYS A 253 -38.98 1.23 8.29
C CYS A 253 -40.34 0.62 7.91
N GLN A 254 -40.35 -0.60 7.38
CA GLN A 254 -41.60 -1.31 7.04
C GLN A 254 -42.42 -1.65 8.30
N CYS A 255 -41.75 -2.08 9.38
CA CYS A 255 -42.41 -2.35 10.66
C CYS A 255 -43.02 -1.08 11.27
N CYS A 256 -42.28 0.04 11.29
CA CYS A 256 -42.76 1.32 11.80
C CYS A 256 -43.97 1.84 11.00
N ALA A 257 -43.93 1.73 9.67
CA ALA A 257 -45.04 2.16 8.82
C ALA A 257 -46.30 1.32 8.99
N LYS A 258 -46.16 0.04 9.39
CA LYS A 258 -47.30 -0.84 9.66
C LYS A 258 -47.98 -0.49 10.99
N LYS A 259 -47.20 -0.21 12.05
CA LYS A 259 -47.72 0.14 13.38
C LYS A 259 -48.63 1.38 13.35
N ASN A 260 -48.22 2.42 12.63
CA ASN A 260 -49.02 3.65 12.49
C ASN A 260 -50.38 3.46 11.79
N LYS A 261 -50.59 2.35 11.04
CA LYS A 261 -51.88 2.07 10.40
C LYS A 261 -52.86 1.35 11.31
N GLU A 262 -52.37 0.62 12.32
CA GLU A 262 -53.21 -0.08 13.28
C GLU A 262 -53.76 0.90 14.31
N ASP A 263 -52.94 1.81 14.83
CA ASP A 263 -53.38 2.85 15.78
C ASP A 263 -54.42 3.81 15.17
N LEU A 264 -54.39 4.05 13.86
CA LEU A 264 -55.37 4.94 13.18
C LEU A 264 -56.75 4.29 12.98
N LYS A 265 -56.88 2.96 13.10
CA LYS A 265 -58.16 2.24 12.94
C LYS A 265 -58.93 2.09 14.25
N GLU A 266 -58.28 2.23 15.40
CA GLU A 266 -58.92 2.03 16.71
C GLU A 266 -59.67 3.27 17.22
N THR A 267 -59.43 4.46 16.63
CA THR A 267 -60.21 5.68 16.89
C THR A 267 -61.36 5.88 15.89
N ALA A 268 -62.07 4.82 15.50
CA ALA A 268 -63.38 4.97 14.85
C ALA A 268 -64.46 5.13 15.95
N PRO A 269 -65.20 6.24 16.01
CA PRO A 269 -66.20 6.46 17.05
C PRO A 269 -67.32 5.44 16.92
N LEU A 270 -67.54 4.70 18.01
CA LEU A 270 -68.69 3.84 18.24
C LEU A 270 -69.93 4.75 18.36
N ASN A 271 -70.46 5.23 17.23
CA ASN A 271 -71.78 5.85 17.18
C ASN A 271 -72.82 4.73 17.37
N GLN A 272 -73.10 4.51 18.65
CA GLN A 272 -74.11 3.63 19.17
C GLN A 272 -75.48 4.08 18.65
N MET A 273 -76.11 3.17 17.90
CA MET A 273 -77.54 3.17 17.59
C MET A 273 -78.35 3.35 18.89
N ASN A 274 -79.14 4.41 18.96
CA ASN A 274 -80.33 4.48 19.79
C ASN A 274 -81.36 5.34 19.05
N ASN A 275 -82.17 4.70 18.21
CA ASN A 275 -83.43 5.29 17.78
C ASN A 275 -84.55 4.35 18.25
N MET A 276 -85.08 4.72 19.41
CA MET A 276 -86.16 4.07 20.14
C MET A 276 -87.46 4.33 19.39
N GLY A 277 -88.07 3.27 18.84
CA GLY A 277 -89.43 3.32 18.33
C GLY A 277 -90.42 3.39 19.48
N TYR A 278 -91.25 4.44 19.52
CA TYR A 278 -92.46 4.50 20.32
C TYR A 278 -93.66 4.17 19.42
N CYS A 279 -94.37 3.09 19.78
CA CYS A 279 -95.75 2.81 19.41
C CYS A 279 -96.67 3.06 20.64
N SER A 280 -97.97 3.26 20.36
CA SER A 280 -99.11 3.55 21.25
C SER A 280 -99.32 5.03 21.62
N ASN A 281 -100.53 5.60 21.56
CA ASN A 281 -101.89 5.12 21.22
C ASN A 281 -102.68 6.32 20.66
#